data_AF-E4XE89-F1
#
_entry.id   AF-E4XE89-F1
#
_cell.length_a   1.000
_cell.length_b   1.000
_cell.length_c   1.000
_cell.angle_alpha   90.00
_cell.angle_beta   90.00
_cell.angle_gamma   90.00
#
_symmetry.space_group_name_H-M   'P 1'
#
loop_
_entity.id
_entity.type
_entity.pdbx_description
1 polymer ?
#
loop_
_entity_poly.entity_id
_entity_poly.type
_entity_poly.pdbx_seq_one_letter_code
_entity_poly.pdbx_strand_id
1 'polypeptide(L)'
;MYEGTCGGACTMPCDELLPCGHPCGGSCGTCNGGLLHEKCSRACGRTLMCGHICNEPCHEVCPPCDQKCSKRCSHSKCDHPCWEECVPCIEECLERGCHKVCSSGDCNHEKSSIPCQVYRSCGHKCELVQHDTDCAELHSRDNCAQCVPEVSDLFYDPIMISEDSGNILSKMQDADAQLPPLQLRIQYLEQEIFDNQGEIQRRNGKDNKF
;
A
#
# COMPACT_ATOMS: atom_id res chain seq x y z
N MET A 1 31.76 -14.37 -54.54
CA MET A 1 30.96 -15.02 -53.48
C MET A 1 31.36 -14.33 -52.19
N TYR A 2 30.61 -13.37 -51.66
CA TYR A 2 29.24 -13.50 -51.15
C TYR A 2 28.48 -12.17 -51.32
N GLU A 3 27.25 -12.24 -51.79
CA GLU A 3 26.30 -11.14 -51.72
C GLU A 3 25.72 -11.09 -50.30
N GLY A 4 25.95 -10.00 -49.57
CA GLY A 4 25.39 -9.79 -48.25
C GLY A 4 24.09 -8.99 -48.34
N THR A 5 22.95 -9.68 -48.37
CA THR A 5 21.63 -9.06 -48.26
C THR A 5 21.47 -8.40 -46.89
N CYS A 6 21.52 -7.06 -46.86
CA CYS A 6 21.02 -6.24 -45.76
C CYS A 6 19.49 -6.21 -45.85
N GLY A 7 18.80 -7.07 -45.11
CA GLY A 7 17.33 -7.12 -45.17
C GLY A 7 16.64 -8.10 -44.21
N GLY A 8 17.36 -8.69 -43.26
CA GLY A 8 16.76 -9.51 -42.21
C GLY A 8 16.71 -8.74 -40.89
N ALA A 9 15.55 -8.64 -40.26
CA ALA A 9 15.45 -8.19 -38.87
C ALA A 9 16.30 -9.12 -37.99
N CYS A 10 17.11 -8.56 -37.10
CA CYS A 10 17.95 -9.36 -36.21
C CYS A 10 17.05 -10.17 -35.24
N THR A 11 17.26 -11.48 -35.18
CA THR A 11 16.43 -12.40 -34.37
C THR A 11 17.12 -12.87 -33.09
N MET A 12 18.35 -12.40 -32.82
CA MET A 12 19.07 -12.74 -31.59
C MET A 12 18.28 -12.26 -30.36
N PRO A 13 18.24 -13.04 -29.25
CA PRO A 13 17.57 -12.64 -28.02
C PRO A 13 18.19 -11.36 -27.46
N CYS A 14 17.36 -10.58 -26.76
CA CYS A 14 17.82 -9.40 -26.05
C CYS A 14 18.23 -9.79 -24.62
N ASP A 15 19.52 -9.65 -24.31
CA ASP A 15 20.09 -10.06 -23.00
C ASP A 15 20.05 -8.96 -21.92
N GLU A 16 19.32 -7.87 -22.17
CA GLU A 16 19.22 -6.73 -21.24
C GLU A 16 18.14 -6.93 -20.17
N LEU A 17 18.36 -6.32 -19.01
CA LEU A 17 17.39 -6.26 -17.92
C LEU A 17 16.50 -5.02 -18.09
N LEU A 18 15.18 -5.24 -18.04
CA LEU A 18 14.20 -4.17 -18.00
C LEU A 18 14.30 -3.40 -16.65
N PRO A 19 13.79 -2.17 -16.55
CA PRO A 19 13.79 -1.40 -15.30
C PRO A 19 13.13 -2.11 -14.10
N CYS A 20 12.21 -3.03 -14.38
CA CYS A 20 11.59 -3.88 -13.35
C CYS A 20 12.48 -5.01 -12.84
N GLY A 21 13.71 -5.17 -13.37
CA GLY A 21 14.67 -6.22 -12.98
C GLY A 21 14.49 -7.55 -13.71
N HIS A 22 13.51 -7.67 -14.60
CA HIS A 22 13.29 -8.88 -15.41
C HIS A 22 14.06 -8.83 -16.74
N PRO A 23 14.53 -9.97 -17.26
CA PRO A 23 15.15 -10.02 -18.59
C PRO A 23 14.13 -9.67 -19.67
N CYS A 24 14.59 -8.96 -20.70
CA CYS A 24 13.78 -8.64 -21.87
C CYS A 24 13.36 -9.92 -22.61
N GLY A 25 12.07 -10.03 -22.95
CA GLY A 25 11.54 -11.16 -23.72
C GLY A 25 11.68 -10.98 -25.24
N GLY A 26 12.19 -9.83 -25.70
CA GLY A 26 12.31 -9.47 -27.10
C GLY A 26 13.58 -9.97 -27.78
N SER A 27 13.73 -9.59 -29.04
CA SER A 27 14.91 -9.83 -29.88
C SER A 27 15.58 -8.52 -30.25
N CYS A 28 16.83 -8.54 -30.72
CA CYS A 28 17.54 -7.36 -31.19
C CYS A 28 16.73 -6.56 -32.23
N GLY A 29 16.00 -7.23 -33.11
CA GLY A 29 15.10 -6.59 -34.09
C GLY A 29 13.90 -5.92 -33.45
N THR A 30 13.21 -6.59 -32.51
CA THR A 30 12.04 -5.99 -31.83
C THR A 30 12.42 -4.92 -30.81
N CYS A 31 13.62 -5.03 -30.22
CA CYS A 31 14.19 -4.04 -29.31
C CYS A 31 14.85 -2.84 -30.03
N ASN A 32 14.82 -2.81 -31.37
CA ASN A 32 15.50 -1.81 -32.19
C ASN A 32 16.98 -1.61 -31.78
N GLY A 33 17.70 -2.72 -31.59
CA GLY A 33 19.10 -2.70 -31.13
C GLY A 33 19.30 -2.23 -29.69
N GLY A 34 18.27 -2.27 -28.84
CA GLY A 34 18.32 -1.85 -27.43
C GLY A 34 17.76 -0.44 -27.16
N LEU A 35 17.22 0.24 -28.17
CA LEU A 35 16.60 1.56 -28.01
C LEU A 35 15.20 1.50 -27.39
N LEU A 36 14.45 0.44 -27.68
CA LEU A 36 13.06 0.30 -27.21
C LEU A 36 12.76 -1.16 -26.90
N HIS A 37 12.97 -1.56 -25.65
CA HIS A 37 12.65 -2.91 -25.22
C HIS A 37 11.15 -3.19 -25.20
N GLU A 38 10.78 -4.46 -25.39
CA GLU A 38 9.41 -4.92 -25.19
C GLU A 38 8.98 -4.78 -23.73
N LYS A 39 7.67 -4.57 -23.52
CA LYS A 39 7.08 -4.54 -22.18
C LYS A 39 7.31 -5.88 -21.47
N CYS A 40 7.51 -5.83 -20.16
CA CYS A 40 7.65 -7.06 -19.39
C CYS A 40 6.32 -7.82 -19.40
N SER A 41 6.38 -9.10 -19.78
CA SER A 41 5.23 -10.01 -19.79
C SER A 41 5.19 -10.95 -18.59
N ARG A 42 6.17 -10.85 -17.67
CA ARG A 42 6.19 -11.64 -16.44
C ARG A 42 5.12 -11.14 -15.47
N ALA A 43 4.52 -12.05 -14.72
CA ALA A 43 3.62 -11.70 -13.62
C ALA A 43 4.35 -10.83 -12.59
N CYS A 44 3.68 -9.80 -12.08
CA CYS A 44 4.29 -8.87 -11.13
C CYS A 44 4.54 -9.52 -9.75
N GLY A 45 3.51 -10.08 -9.12
CA GLY A 45 3.60 -10.77 -7.83
C GLY A 45 3.96 -9.89 -6.63
N ARG A 46 4.15 -8.57 -6.81
CA ARG A 46 4.44 -7.64 -5.71
C ARG A 46 3.22 -7.42 -4.83
N THR A 47 3.42 -7.36 -3.51
CA THR A 47 2.41 -6.92 -2.55
C THR A 47 2.23 -5.40 -2.66
N LEU A 48 0.99 -4.96 -2.90
CA LEU A 48 0.61 -3.56 -2.98
C LEU A 48 0.44 -2.95 -1.58
N MET A 49 0.36 -1.62 -1.49
CA MET A 49 0.19 -0.90 -0.22
C MET A 49 -1.10 -1.29 0.53
N CYS A 50 -2.11 -1.80 -0.18
CA CYS A 50 -3.35 -2.33 0.39
C CYS A 50 -3.22 -3.78 0.92
N GLY A 51 -2.05 -4.41 0.78
CA GLY A 51 -1.79 -5.81 1.17
C GLY A 51 -2.13 -6.85 0.09
N HIS A 52 -2.85 -6.48 -0.97
CA HIS A 52 -3.15 -7.42 -2.06
C HIS A 52 -1.94 -7.68 -2.97
N ILE A 53 -1.88 -8.88 -3.54
CA ILE A 53 -0.86 -9.26 -4.52
C ILE A 53 -1.24 -8.72 -5.91
N CYS A 54 -0.31 -8.07 -6.59
CA CYS A 54 -0.48 -7.60 -7.96
C CYS A 54 -0.41 -8.76 -8.95
N ASN A 55 -1.55 -9.07 -9.59
CA ASN A 55 -1.68 -10.15 -10.58
C ASN A 55 -1.46 -9.67 -12.03
N GLU A 56 -1.23 -8.38 -12.24
CA GLU A 56 -1.00 -7.80 -13.57
C GLU A 56 0.42 -8.07 -14.08
N PRO A 57 0.67 -7.90 -15.40
CA PRO A 57 2.00 -7.90 -15.95
C PRO A 57 2.90 -6.89 -15.24
N CYS A 58 4.16 -7.26 -15.08
CA CYS A 58 5.14 -6.44 -14.38
C CYS A 58 5.33 -5.11 -15.11
N HIS A 59 5.18 -4.02 -14.38
CA HIS A 59 5.46 -2.67 -14.83
C HIS A 59 6.45 -2.03 -13.85
N GLU A 60 7.06 -0.89 -14.21
CA GLU A 60 7.90 -0.15 -13.26
C GLU A 60 7.10 0.21 -11.99
N VAL A 61 5.91 0.77 -12.21
CA VAL A 61 4.93 1.09 -11.18
C VAL A 61 3.70 0.19 -11.36
N CYS A 62 3.26 -0.46 -10.27
CA CYS A 62 2.04 -1.26 -10.30
C CYS A 62 0.81 -0.37 -10.52
N PRO A 63 -0.19 -0.84 -11.28
CA PRO A 63 -1.49 -0.16 -11.33
C PRO A 63 -2.17 -0.17 -9.94
N PRO A 64 -3.19 0.68 -9.74
CA PRO A 64 -4.06 0.57 -8.58
C PRO A 64 -4.63 -0.85 -8.45
N CYS A 65 -4.75 -1.30 -7.21
CA CYS A 65 -5.40 -2.59 -6.90
C CYS A 65 -6.84 -2.59 -7.44
N ASP A 66 -7.29 -3.68 -8.06
CA ASP A 66 -8.66 -3.85 -8.56
C ASP A 66 -9.48 -4.82 -7.69
N GLN A 67 -8.85 -5.39 -6.67
CA GLN A 67 -9.47 -6.34 -5.76
C GLN A 67 -10.51 -5.67 -4.87
N LYS A 68 -11.48 -6.46 -4.41
CA LYS A 68 -12.45 -6.01 -3.40
C LYS A 68 -11.73 -5.70 -2.08
N CYS A 69 -12.27 -4.75 -1.34
CA CYS A 69 -11.78 -4.45 -0.01
C CYS A 69 -11.93 -5.67 0.92
N SER A 70 -10.90 -5.93 1.72
CA SER A 70 -10.89 -7.00 2.73
C SER A 70 -11.57 -6.58 4.04
N LYS A 71 -11.85 -5.29 4.23
CA LYS A 71 -12.48 -4.78 5.45
C LYS A 71 -13.90 -5.30 5.63
N ARG A 72 -14.22 -5.69 6.85
CA ARG A 72 -15.55 -6.15 7.27
C ARG A 72 -15.79 -5.81 8.74
N CYS A 73 -17.06 -5.74 9.12
CA CYS A 73 -17.48 -5.74 10.51
C CYS A 73 -18.46 -6.89 10.76
N SER A 74 -19.05 -6.95 11.95
CA SER A 74 -20.09 -7.91 12.29
C SER A 74 -21.42 -7.65 11.56
N HIS A 75 -21.66 -6.44 11.06
CA HIS A 75 -22.86 -6.07 10.31
C HIS A 75 -22.75 -6.38 8.82
N SER A 76 -21.62 -6.03 8.21
CA SER A 76 -21.46 -6.09 6.76
C SER A 76 -20.00 -6.25 6.33
N LYS A 77 -19.83 -6.70 5.09
CA LYS A 77 -18.55 -6.73 4.38
C LYS A 77 -18.49 -5.56 3.43
N CYS A 78 -17.31 -4.94 3.29
CA CYS A 78 -17.11 -3.94 2.25
C CYS A 78 -17.06 -4.62 0.87
N ASP A 79 -17.92 -4.18 -0.04
CA ASP A 79 -17.98 -4.71 -1.42
C ASP A 79 -17.34 -3.78 -2.46
N HIS A 80 -16.83 -2.62 -2.03
CA HIS A 80 -16.14 -1.66 -2.87
C HIS A 80 -14.71 -2.10 -3.23
N PRO A 81 -14.12 -1.55 -4.30
CA PRO A 81 -12.71 -1.71 -4.59
C PRO A 81 -11.82 -1.27 -3.42
N CYS A 82 -10.70 -1.96 -3.23
CA CYS A 82 -9.72 -1.74 -2.15
C CYS A 82 -9.14 -0.32 -2.09
N TRP A 83 -9.15 0.43 -3.20
CA TRP A 83 -8.61 1.78 -3.30
C TRP A 83 -9.63 2.87 -2.98
N GLU A 84 -10.91 2.51 -2.89
CA GLU A 84 -11.95 3.43 -2.43
C GLU A 84 -11.93 3.51 -0.90
N GLU A 85 -12.17 4.72 -0.37
CA GLU A 85 -12.33 4.90 1.06
C GLU A 85 -13.56 4.11 1.55
N CYS A 86 -13.39 3.36 2.63
CA CYS A 86 -14.49 2.59 3.20
C CYS A 86 -15.42 3.53 3.97
N VAL A 87 -16.71 3.45 3.66
CA VAL A 87 -17.74 4.13 4.45
C VAL A 87 -17.77 3.51 5.86
N PRO A 88 -17.64 4.32 6.92
CA PRO A 88 -17.75 3.81 8.28
C PRO A 88 -19.15 3.23 8.51
N CYS A 89 -19.21 2.04 9.08
CA CYS A 89 -20.45 1.44 9.59
C CYS A 89 -21.06 2.30 10.71
N ILE A 90 -22.32 2.71 10.52
CA ILE A 90 -23.07 3.54 11.46
C ILE A 90 -24.08 2.75 12.32
N GLU A 91 -24.10 1.43 12.18
CA GLU A 91 -25.00 0.56 12.95
C GLU A 91 -24.56 0.49 14.42
N GLU A 92 -25.53 0.27 15.31
CA GLU A 92 -25.27 0.02 16.73
C GLU A 92 -24.53 -1.31 16.89
N CYS A 93 -23.53 -1.35 17.78
CA CYS A 93 -22.80 -2.57 18.05
C CYS A 93 -23.73 -3.72 18.49
N LEU A 94 -23.53 -4.91 17.92
CA LEU A 94 -24.28 -6.13 18.27
C LEU A 94 -24.01 -6.63 19.70
N GLU A 95 -22.94 -6.15 20.36
CA GLU A 95 -22.61 -6.60 21.71
C GLU A 95 -23.63 -6.11 22.74
N ARG A 96 -24.06 -7.01 23.63
CA ARG A 96 -25.11 -6.71 24.61
C ARG A 96 -24.67 -5.60 25.57
N GLY A 97 -25.46 -4.54 25.65
CA GLY A 97 -25.20 -3.40 26.52
C GLY A 97 -24.22 -2.37 25.94
N CYS A 98 -23.78 -2.55 24.70
CA CYS A 98 -23.03 -1.53 23.97
C CYS A 98 -23.95 -0.75 23.03
N HIS A 99 -24.18 0.52 23.34
CA HIS A 99 -24.97 1.42 22.50
C HIS A 99 -24.10 2.35 21.66
N LYS A 100 -22.87 1.93 21.35
CA LYS A 100 -21.94 2.70 20.52
C LYS A 100 -22.08 2.31 19.06
N VAL A 101 -21.68 3.22 18.18
CA VAL A 101 -21.63 3.02 16.73
C VAL A 101 -20.46 2.08 16.39
N CYS A 102 -20.68 1.12 15.50
CA CYS A 102 -19.69 0.10 15.12
C CYS A 102 -18.31 0.67 14.72
N SER A 103 -18.27 1.82 14.05
CA SER A 103 -17.01 2.42 13.59
C SER A 103 -16.29 3.27 14.63
N SER A 104 -16.82 3.42 15.85
CA SER A 104 -16.20 4.27 16.85
C SER A 104 -14.88 3.71 17.37
N GLY A 105 -14.63 2.40 17.22
CA GLY A 105 -13.36 1.74 17.56
C GLY A 105 -13.00 1.73 19.04
N ASP A 106 -13.75 2.46 19.87
CA ASP A 106 -13.63 2.62 21.32
C ASP A 106 -14.61 1.72 22.08
N CYS A 107 -15.11 0.69 21.40
CA CYS A 107 -15.92 -0.35 22.00
C CYS A 107 -14.99 -1.28 22.78
N ASN A 108 -14.76 -0.96 24.06
CA ASN A 108 -13.98 -1.79 24.97
C ASN A 108 -14.84 -2.98 25.42
N HIS A 109 -15.19 -3.84 24.48
CA HIS A 109 -15.71 -5.16 24.79
C HIS A 109 -14.55 -5.92 25.38
N GLU A 110 -14.64 -6.21 26.67
CA GLU A 110 -13.77 -7.19 27.31
C GLU A 110 -13.91 -8.45 26.44
N LYS A 111 -12.89 -8.74 25.59
CA LYS A 111 -12.87 -9.93 24.74
C LYS A 111 -13.18 -11.06 25.69
N SER A 112 -14.40 -11.61 25.64
CA SER A 112 -14.74 -12.62 26.63
C SER A 112 -13.83 -13.78 26.25
N SER A 113 -12.87 -14.07 27.12
CA SER A 113 -11.92 -15.17 26.94
C SER A 113 -12.60 -16.53 27.10
N ILE A 114 -13.90 -16.63 26.79
CA ILE A 114 -14.66 -17.86 26.76
C ILE A 114 -14.15 -18.63 25.55
N PRO A 115 -13.29 -19.63 25.78
CA PRO A 115 -12.72 -20.39 24.68
C PRO A 115 -13.81 -21.29 24.11
N CYS A 116 -13.82 -21.45 22.79
CA CYS A 116 -14.65 -22.46 22.17
C CYS A 116 -14.26 -23.84 22.74
N GLN A 117 -15.26 -24.61 23.18
CA GLN A 117 -15.05 -25.93 23.77
C GLN A 117 -15.15 -27.06 22.73
N VAL A 118 -15.37 -26.71 21.46
CA VAL A 118 -15.59 -27.66 20.38
C VAL A 118 -14.26 -28.08 19.75
N TYR A 119 -14.21 -29.34 19.33
CA TYR A 119 -13.11 -29.88 18.54
C TYR A 119 -13.43 -29.77 17.05
N ARG A 120 -12.42 -29.40 16.27
CA ARG A 120 -12.51 -29.34 14.81
C ARG A 120 -12.64 -30.74 14.22
N SER A 121 -13.08 -30.85 12.97
CA SER A 121 -13.22 -32.11 12.23
C SER A 121 -11.88 -32.84 12.04
N CYS A 122 -10.75 -32.13 12.16
CA CYS A 122 -9.41 -32.70 12.19
C CYS A 122 -8.99 -33.28 13.56
N GLY A 123 -9.81 -33.11 14.61
CA GLY A 123 -9.53 -33.59 15.97
C GLY A 123 -8.72 -32.63 16.84
N HIS A 124 -8.35 -31.45 16.34
CA HIS A 124 -7.67 -30.41 17.14
C HIS A 124 -8.68 -29.52 17.87
N LYS A 125 -8.29 -29.05 19.06
CA LYS A 125 -9.11 -28.13 19.85
C LYS A 125 -9.23 -26.79 19.13
N CYS A 126 -10.42 -26.19 19.13
CA CYS A 126 -10.57 -24.83 18.63
C CYS A 126 -9.88 -23.82 19.58
N GLU A 127 -9.05 -22.94 19.03
CA GLU A 127 -8.29 -21.93 19.79
C GLU A 127 -9.00 -20.56 19.79
N LEU A 128 -10.13 -20.45 19.08
CA LEU A 128 -10.89 -19.21 18.95
C LEU A 128 -11.84 -19.00 20.15
N VAL A 129 -12.21 -17.75 20.39
CA VAL A 129 -13.12 -17.33 21.46
C VAL A 129 -14.48 -16.91 20.89
N GLN A 130 -15.56 -17.15 21.64
CA GLN A 130 -16.93 -16.66 21.40
C GLN A 130 -17.51 -16.82 19.96
N HIS A 131 -17.42 -18.02 19.36
CA HIS A 131 -18.07 -18.30 18.07
C HIS A 131 -19.02 -19.52 18.11
N ASP A 132 -19.55 -19.83 19.30
CA ASP A 132 -20.28 -21.06 19.58
C ASP A 132 -21.70 -21.14 19.01
N THR A 133 -22.26 -20.04 18.48
CA THR A 133 -23.70 -19.99 18.20
C THR A 133 -24.15 -20.44 16.80
N ASP A 134 -23.27 -20.62 15.81
CA ASP A 134 -23.58 -21.35 14.54
C ASP A 134 -22.37 -21.35 13.58
N CYS A 135 -21.36 -22.20 13.83
CA CYS A 135 -20.10 -22.13 13.08
C CYS A 135 -19.50 -23.49 12.70
N ALA A 136 -20.31 -24.44 12.19
CA ALA A 136 -19.80 -25.72 11.68
C ALA A 136 -18.66 -25.55 10.65
N GLU A 137 -18.71 -24.47 9.85
CA GLU A 137 -17.68 -24.14 8.85
C GLU A 137 -16.32 -23.79 9.47
N LEU A 138 -16.30 -23.11 10.63
CA LEU A 138 -15.05 -22.76 11.32
C LEU A 138 -14.41 -23.99 11.99
N HIS A 139 -15.17 -25.05 12.23
CA HIS A 139 -14.68 -26.30 12.78
C HIS A 139 -14.14 -27.28 11.73
N SER A 140 -13.82 -26.83 10.51
CA SER A 140 -13.17 -27.67 9.51
C SER A 140 -11.64 -27.80 9.73
N ARG A 141 -11.02 -28.77 9.03
CA ARG A 141 -9.56 -28.92 8.94
C ARG A 141 -8.91 -27.68 8.32
N ASP A 142 -9.57 -27.08 7.33
CA ASP A 142 -9.04 -25.96 6.56
C ASP A 142 -8.91 -24.68 7.39
N ASN A 143 -9.62 -24.60 8.52
CA ASN A 143 -9.54 -23.47 9.43
C ASN A 143 -8.60 -23.71 10.63
N CYS A 144 -7.88 -24.84 10.67
CA CYS A 144 -7.05 -25.24 11.80
C CYS A 144 -5.60 -24.78 11.60
N ALA A 145 -5.10 -23.87 12.45
CA ALA A 145 -3.70 -23.41 12.43
C ALA A 145 -2.67 -24.55 12.58
N GLN A 146 -3.04 -25.66 13.23
CA GLN A 146 -2.18 -26.84 13.37
C GLN A 146 -2.14 -27.72 12.10
N CYS A 147 -3.12 -27.59 11.20
CA CYS A 147 -3.16 -28.33 9.92
C CYS A 147 -2.81 -27.47 8.72
N VAL A 148 -3.10 -26.18 8.79
CA VAL A 148 -2.87 -25.16 7.76
C VAL A 148 -2.24 -23.95 8.45
N PRO A 149 -0.90 -23.90 8.55
CA PRO A 149 -0.18 -22.85 9.29
C PRO A 149 -0.54 -21.42 8.83
N GLU A 150 -0.86 -21.26 7.54
CA GLU A 150 -1.25 -19.97 6.92
C GLU A 150 -2.53 -19.39 7.53
N VAL A 151 -3.33 -20.23 8.20
CA VAL A 151 -4.56 -19.82 8.86
C VAL A 151 -4.30 -19.09 10.17
N SER A 152 -3.17 -19.34 10.83
CA SER A 152 -2.79 -18.63 12.06
C SER A 152 -2.73 -17.12 11.87
N ASP A 153 -2.40 -16.68 10.66
CA ASP A 153 -2.22 -15.27 10.29
C ASP A 153 -3.55 -14.56 9.97
N LEU A 154 -4.66 -15.30 9.85
CA LEU A 154 -5.99 -14.77 9.47
C LEU A 154 -6.94 -14.59 10.66
N PHE A 155 -6.67 -15.24 11.80
CA PHE A 155 -7.59 -15.32 12.93
C PHE A 155 -7.28 -14.33 14.08
N TYR A 156 -6.11 -13.68 14.07
CA TYR A 156 -5.79 -12.60 14.99
C TYR A 156 -5.94 -11.23 14.32
N ASP A 157 -7.17 -10.72 14.25
CA ASP A 157 -7.40 -9.27 14.32
C ASP A 157 -8.81 -8.90 14.79
N PRO A 158 -9.15 -9.11 16.07
CA PRO A 158 -10.17 -8.32 16.72
C PRO A 158 -9.51 -7.01 17.17
N ILE A 159 -9.71 -5.96 16.36
CA ILE A 159 -9.23 -4.57 16.53
C ILE A 159 -7.81 -4.33 15.95
N MET A 160 -7.76 -3.75 14.75
CA MET A 160 -6.65 -2.92 14.31
C MET A 160 -6.59 -1.66 15.18
N ILE A 161 -6.06 -1.81 16.39
CA ILE A 161 -5.32 -0.77 17.09
C ILE A 161 -4.08 -1.48 17.61
N SER A 162 -3.04 -1.54 16.77
CA SER A 162 -1.70 -1.62 17.36
C SER A 162 -1.40 -0.25 17.96
N GLU A 163 -1.31 -0.23 19.29
CA GLU A 163 -0.72 0.85 20.08
C GLU A 163 0.81 0.95 19.86
N ASP A 164 1.25 0.95 18.59
CA ASP A 164 2.60 1.38 18.20
C ASP A 164 2.59 2.77 17.54
N SER A 165 1.48 3.51 17.70
CA SER A 165 1.50 4.98 17.61
C SER A 165 1.92 5.65 18.93
N GLY A 166 2.29 4.86 19.95
CA GLY A 166 2.78 5.33 21.25
C GLY A 166 4.25 5.76 21.31
N ASN A 167 4.91 6.10 20.18
CA ASN A 167 6.21 6.80 20.22
C ASN A 167 6.59 7.56 18.93
N ILE A 168 5.67 8.33 18.35
CA ILE A 168 6.03 9.33 17.32
C ILE A 168 5.76 10.77 17.78
N LEU A 169 5.05 11.00 18.91
CA LEU A 169 4.92 12.34 19.48
C LEU A 169 6.02 12.71 20.51
N SER A 170 6.83 11.75 20.97
CA SER A 170 8.01 12.01 21.85
C SER A 170 9.36 11.96 21.12
N LYS A 171 9.37 11.79 19.79
CA LYS A 171 10.58 11.95 18.96
C LYS A 171 10.50 13.11 17.97
N MET A 172 9.45 13.94 18.04
CA MET A 172 9.34 15.19 17.29
C MET A 172 9.60 16.44 18.17
N GLN A 173 10.11 16.28 19.39
CA GLN A 173 10.45 17.43 20.25
C GLN A 173 11.90 17.93 20.14
N ASP A 174 12.76 17.31 19.32
CA ASP A 174 14.16 17.76 19.16
C ASP A 174 14.60 18.01 17.69
N ALA A 175 13.67 18.18 16.74
CA ALA A 175 14.04 18.39 15.33
C ALA A 175 13.29 19.51 14.59
N ASP A 176 12.67 20.46 15.31
CA ASP A 176 12.04 21.65 14.67
C ASP A 176 12.44 22.98 15.33
N ALA A 177 13.68 23.03 15.87
CA ALA A 177 14.25 24.25 16.46
C ALA A 177 15.13 25.06 15.49
N GLN A 178 15.15 24.75 14.18
CA GLN A 178 16.02 25.47 13.23
C GLN A 178 15.37 25.95 11.94
N LEU A 179 14.07 25.74 11.72
CA LEU A 179 13.41 26.31 10.56
C LEU A 179 12.60 27.54 11.00
N PRO A 180 12.95 28.75 10.53
CA PRO A 180 12.22 29.95 10.89
C PRO A 180 10.77 29.84 10.38
N PRO A 181 9.79 30.37 11.15
CA PRO A 181 8.38 30.34 10.77
C PRO A 181 8.19 30.79 9.33
N LEU A 182 7.23 30.18 8.62
CA LEU A 182 6.91 30.52 7.22
C LEU A 182 6.74 32.03 6.99
N GLN A 183 6.25 32.76 8.01
CA GLN A 183 6.16 34.22 8.00
C GLN A 183 7.53 34.93 7.85
N LEU A 184 8.57 34.44 8.53
CA LEU A 184 9.94 34.96 8.44
C LEU A 184 10.59 34.59 7.10
N ARG A 185 10.29 33.41 6.56
CA ARG A 185 10.76 32.98 5.24
C ARG A 185 10.15 33.84 4.13
N ILE A 186 8.87 34.20 4.27
CA ILE A 186 8.19 35.13 3.36
C ILE A 186 8.80 36.52 3.46
N GLN A 187 9.06 37.05 4.67
CA GLN A 187 9.74 38.34 4.84
C GLN A 187 11.14 38.38 4.21
N TYR A 188 11.94 37.31 4.35
CA TYR A 188 13.25 37.24 3.71
C TYR A 188 13.16 37.23 2.18
N LEU A 189 12.21 36.49 1.61
CA LEU A 189 12.00 36.45 0.17
C LEU A 189 11.49 37.80 -0.37
N GLU A 190 10.61 38.49 0.36
CA GLU A 190 10.15 39.84 0.01
C GLU A 190 11.30 40.86 0.02
N GLN A 191 12.22 40.74 0.99
CA GLN A 191 13.40 41.60 1.09
C GLN A 191 14.41 41.32 -0.03
N GLU A 192 14.65 40.05 -0.37
CA GLU A 192 15.50 39.67 -1.50
C GLU A 192 14.91 40.13 -2.85
N ILE A 193 13.58 40.08 -3.02
CA ILE A 193 12.92 40.60 -4.21
C ILE A 193 13.09 42.13 -4.30
N PHE A 194 12.98 42.84 -3.17
CA PHE A 194 13.17 44.29 -3.11
C PHE A 194 14.62 44.71 -3.43
N ASP A 195 15.61 44.00 -2.86
CA ASP A 195 17.03 44.28 -3.11
C ASP A 195 17.43 43.98 -4.57
N ASN A 196 16.89 42.90 -5.16
CA ASN A 196 17.11 42.58 -6.57
C ASN A 196 16.45 43.60 -7.51
N GLN A 197 15.28 44.13 -7.17
CA GLN A 197 14.66 45.22 -7.94
C GLN A 197 15.48 46.53 -7.84
N GLY A 198 16.08 46.81 -6.67
CA GLY A 198 16.99 47.95 -6.48
C GLY A 198 18.29 47.83 -7.30
N GLU A 199 18.86 46.64 -7.41
CA GLU A 199 20.04 46.33 -8.25
C GLU A 199 19.73 46.48 -9.76
N ILE A 200 18.55 46.06 -10.21
CA ILE A 200 18.10 46.19 -11.60
C ILE A 200 17.92 47.67 -11.98
N GLN A 201 17.37 48.50 -11.09
CA GLN A 201 17.25 49.94 -11.34
C GLN A 201 18.61 50.68 -11.35
N ARG A 202 19.58 50.24 -10.53
CA ARG A 202 20.95 50.79 -10.56
C ARG A 202 21.75 50.37 -11.79
N ARG A 203 21.48 49.20 -12.38
CA ARG A 203 22.06 48.78 -13.67
C ARG A 203 21.47 49.58 -14.83
N ASN A 204 20.14 49.74 -14.86
CA ASN A 204 19.48 50.55 -15.90
C ASN A 204 19.78 52.07 -15.80
N GLY A 205 20.27 52.56 -14.66
CA GLY A 205 20.73 53.94 -14.48
C GLY A 205 22.20 54.20 -14.85
N LYS A 206 23.02 53.17 -15.12
CA LYS A 206 24.43 53.33 -15.52
C LYS A 206 24.64 53.37 -17.04
N ASP A 207 23.63 52.99 -17.81
CA ASP A 207 23.69 52.97 -19.29
C ASP A 207 23.20 54.27 -19.94
N ASN A 208 22.96 55.34 -19.16
CA ASN A 208 22.55 56.65 -19.66
C ASN A 208 23.46 57.79 -19.16
N LYS A 209 24.77 57.63 -19.37
CA LYS A 209 25.75 58.73 -19.36
C LYS A 209 26.46 58.77 -20.71
N PHE A 210 25.83 59.48 -21.65
CA PHE A 210 26.49 60.18 -22.75
C PHE A 210 26.11 61.66 -22.64
#